data_AF-A0AAN6RDR1-F1
#
_entry.id   AF-A0AAN6RDR1-F1
#
_cell.length_a   1.000
_cell.length_b   1.000
_cell.length_c   1.000
_cell.angle_alpha   90.00
_cell.angle_beta   90.00
_cell.angle_gamma   90.00
#
_symmetry.space_group_name_H-M   'P 1'
#
loop_
_entity.id
_entity.type
_entity.pdbx_description
1 polymer ?
#
loop_
_entity_poly.entity_id
_entity_poly.type
_entity_poly.pdbx_seq_one_letter_code
_entity_poly.pdbx_strand_id
1 'polypeptide(L)'
;MHIVTAGTTAVLALASLSHSVHAESDATNSQNLTLRFFQDSQEDSCSYTNTTSALAFTTSSIPLINHCFNFEELFGGNSSTGFVNQSRNLAPGYSVNGDVGIHWALQNRDSYDSSANYSSILYRQHVVNSGSEKYKPGQFGDRRVVIYPGEDCSEKDDSKEKGLSPWYGFGCWSESEGDCGSMPYKIASFNIQPALEEKDEKGKCWVFAERGAAVHFHSSSHVVVGAMFSVALAMWLAL
;
A
#
# COMPACT_ATOMS: atom_id res chain seq x y z
N MET A 1 51.58 11.25 -68.11
CA MET A 1 50.30 11.85 -67.71
C MET A 1 49.29 10.73 -67.54
N HIS A 2 49.02 10.35 -66.29
CA HIS A 2 48.00 9.36 -65.94
C HIS A 2 46.92 10.09 -65.16
N ILE A 3 45.66 10.00 -65.59
CA ILE A 3 44.49 10.05 -64.71
C ILE A 3 43.47 9.04 -65.23
N VAL A 4 43.23 8.01 -64.43
CA VAL A 4 42.15 7.03 -64.55
C VAL A 4 41.04 7.49 -63.61
N THR A 5 39.82 7.67 -64.11
CA THR A 5 38.64 8.00 -63.31
C THR A 5 37.93 6.72 -62.87
N ALA A 6 37.97 6.44 -61.57
CA ALA A 6 37.20 5.37 -60.93
C ALA A 6 35.82 5.91 -60.50
N GLY A 7 34.75 5.27 -60.97
CA GLY A 7 33.38 5.53 -60.53
C GLY A 7 33.06 4.71 -59.28
N THR A 8 32.84 5.39 -58.16
CA THR A 8 32.48 4.77 -56.88
C THR A 8 30.95 4.70 -56.78
N THR A 9 30.38 3.49 -56.89
CA THR A 9 28.98 3.21 -56.55
C THR A 9 28.81 3.19 -55.04
N ALA A 10 28.10 4.16 -54.47
CA ALA A 10 27.73 4.20 -53.06
C ALA A 10 26.48 3.32 -52.82
N VAL A 11 26.63 2.31 -51.97
CA VAL A 11 25.52 1.48 -51.46
C VAL A 11 24.93 2.18 -50.24
N LEU A 12 23.68 2.65 -50.35
CA LEU A 12 22.90 3.18 -49.23
C LEU A 12 22.42 2.01 -48.35
N ALA A 13 23.11 1.76 -47.25
CA ALA A 13 22.63 0.86 -46.20
C ALA A 13 21.51 1.57 -45.41
N LEU A 14 20.26 1.13 -45.59
CA LEU A 14 19.15 1.47 -44.71
C LEU A 14 19.39 0.80 -43.35
N ALA A 15 20.02 1.53 -42.43
CA ALA A 15 20.05 1.15 -41.03
C ALA A 15 18.62 1.26 -40.47
N SER A 16 17.93 0.12 -40.37
CA SER A 16 16.70 0.01 -39.60
C SER A 16 17.04 0.29 -38.14
N LEU A 17 16.81 1.52 -37.70
CA LEU A 17 16.74 1.86 -36.27
C LEU A 17 15.54 1.08 -35.71
N SER A 18 15.82 -0.11 -35.17
CA SER A 18 14.96 -0.76 -34.21
C SER A 18 14.84 0.20 -33.03
N HIS A 19 13.76 0.97 -33.03
CA HIS A 19 13.35 1.78 -31.90
C HIS A 19 12.99 0.77 -30.81
N SER A 20 13.93 0.54 -29.88
CA SER A 20 13.59 -0.01 -28.59
C SER A 20 12.51 0.91 -28.03
N VAL A 21 11.28 0.41 -27.97
CA VAL A 21 10.22 1.03 -27.18
C VAL A 21 10.69 0.87 -25.74
N HIS A 22 11.48 1.82 -25.27
CA HIS A 22 11.57 2.09 -23.85
C HIS A 22 10.18 2.56 -23.47
N ALA A 23 9.41 1.68 -22.83
CA ALA A 23 8.33 2.13 -21.97
C ALA A 23 9.02 2.98 -20.89
N GLU A 24 9.11 4.29 -21.12
CA GLU A 24 9.39 5.25 -20.07
C GLU A 24 8.26 5.11 -19.05
N SER A 25 8.55 4.38 -17.97
CA SER A 25 7.81 4.59 -16.73
C SER A 25 8.18 6.00 -16.28
N ASP A 26 7.31 6.95 -16.59
CA ASP A 26 7.49 8.34 -16.21
C ASP A 26 7.65 8.43 -14.68
N ALA A 27 8.87 8.71 -14.24
CA ALA A 27 9.24 8.80 -12.84
C ALA A 27 8.75 10.10 -12.18
N THR A 28 7.84 10.86 -12.81
CA THR A 28 7.44 12.19 -12.34
C THR A 28 6.00 12.33 -11.84
N ASN A 29 5.13 11.29 -11.87
CA ASN A 29 3.76 11.37 -11.31
C ASN A 29 3.18 10.03 -10.81
N SER A 30 4.01 9.11 -10.32
CA SER A 30 3.54 7.82 -9.78
C SER A 30 2.83 8.01 -8.41
N GLN A 31 1.55 8.35 -8.40
CA GLN A 31 0.66 8.33 -7.22
C GLN A 31 0.22 6.89 -6.84
N ASN A 32 1.06 5.91 -7.17
CA ASN A 32 0.73 4.51 -7.01
C ASN A 32 0.65 4.16 -5.52
N LEU A 33 -0.38 3.41 -5.17
CA LEU A 33 -0.37 2.64 -3.95
C LEU A 33 0.46 1.39 -4.17
N THR A 34 1.42 1.14 -3.29
CA THR A 34 2.19 -0.10 -3.22
C THR A 34 2.09 -0.70 -1.83
N LEU A 35 1.75 -1.98 -1.77
CA LEU A 35 1.76 -2.79 -0.56
C LEU A 35 2.85 -3.84 -0.73
N ARG A 36 3.76 -3.98 0.24
CA ARG A 36 4.70 -5.09 0.29
C ARG A 36 4.43 -5.95 1.50
N PHE A 37 4.50 -7.26 1.31
CA PHE A 37 4.15 -8.25 2.33
C PHE A 37 5.37 -9.09 2.70
N PHE A 38 5.54 -9.31 3.99
CA PHE A 38 6.73 -9.91 4.58
C PHE A 38 6.36 -11.08 5.49
N GLN A 39 7.25 -12.07 5.49
CA GLN A 39 7.20 -13.18 6.43
C GLN A 39 7.82 -12.76 7.78
N ASP A 40 7.32 -13.31 8.89
CA ASP A 40 7.86 -13.07 10.25
C ASP A 40 9.38 -13.28 10.38
N SER A 41 9.97 -14.12 9.53
CA SER A 41 11.38 -14.54 9.61
C SER A 41 12.37 -13.66 8.84
N GLN A 42 11.93 -12.59 8.18
CA GLN A 42 12.85 -11.68 7.47
C GLN A 42 13.32 -10.54 8.39
N GLU A 43 14.63 -10.49 8.66
CA GLU A 43 15.31 -9.40 9.40
C GLU A 43 15.22 -8.02 8.68
N ASP A 44 14.64 -7.95 7.48
CA ASP A 44 14.53 -6.75 6.63
C ASP A 44 13.10 -6.17 6.53
N SER A 45 12.15 -6.62 7.35
CA SER A 45 10.77 -6.12 7.19
C SER A 45 10.68 -4.63 7.53
N CYS A 46 10.17 -3.82 6.59
CA CYS A 46 9.85 -2.38 6.68
C CYS A 46 10.78 -1.33 6.04
N SER A 47 11.89 -1.68 5.39
CA SER A 47 12.68 -0.69 4.60
C SER A 47 12.32 -0.77 3.12
N TYR A 48 11.84 0.31 2.48
CA TYR A 48 11.42 0.25 1.08
C TYR A 48 12.59 0.03 0.11
N THR A 49 13.78 0.51 0.43
CA THR A 49 14.95 0.35 -0.43
C THR A 49 15.54 -1.05 -0.39
N ASN A 50 15.46 -1.74 0.74
CA ASN A 50 16.06 -3.07 0.93
C ASN A 50 15.11 -4.23 0.64
N THR A 51 13.83 -3.96 0.39
CA THR A 51 12.78 -5.00 0.31
C THR A 51 12.22 -5.21 -1.09
N THR A 52 13.05 -5.06 -2.12
CA THR A 52 12.62 -5.23 -3.52
C THR A 52 12.24 -6.66 -3.88
N SER A 53 12.61 -7.65 -3.04
CA SER A 53 12.26 -9.07 -3.18
C SER A 53 10.94 -9.46 -2.50
N ALA A 54 10.32 -8.56 -1.74
CA ALA A 54 9.05 -8.83 -1.06
C ALA A 54 7.90 -9.02 -2.07
N LEU A 55 6.89 -9.79 -1.69
CA LEU A 55 5.65 -9.85 -2.46
C LEU A 55 5.05 -8.45 -2.49
N ALA A 56 4.75 -7.94 -3.67
CA ALA A 56 4.20 -6.58 -3.80
C ALA A 56 2.91 -6.58 -4.61
N PHE A 57 1.96 -5.76 -4.16
CA PHE A 57 0.78 -5.35 -4.91
C PHE A 57 0.89 -3.86 -5.21
N THR A 58 0.64 -3.47 -6.47
CA THR A 58 0.66 -2.06 -6.88
C THR A 58 -0.57 -1.72 -7.70
N THR A 59 -1.14 -0.55 -7.45
CA THR A 59 -2.20 0.03 -8.28
C THR A 59 -2.09 1.55 -8.38
N SER A 60 -2.33 2.07 -9.58
CA SER A 60 -2.56 3.49 -9.86
C SER A 60 -4.05 3.83 -9.94
N SER A 61 -4.94 2.85 -9.85
CA SER A 61 -6.37 3.05 -9.99
C SER A 61 -6.98 3.48 -8.66
N ILE A 62 -7.84 4.50 -8.67
CA ILE A 62 -8.67 4.86 -7.51
C ILE A 62 -9.98 4.09 -7.66
N PRO A 63 -10.33 3.19 -6.73
CA PRO A 63 -11.58 2.44 -6.85
C PRO A 63 -12.81 3.35 -6.67
N LEU A 64 -13.92 3.02 -7.34
CA LEU A 64 -15.21 3.67 -7.09
C LEU A 64 -15.85 3.17 -5.79
N ILE A 65 -15.77 1.86 -5.57
CA ILE A 65 -16.25 1.20 -4.35
C ILE A 65 -15.12 0.33 -3.78
N ASN A 66 -15.20 0.04 -2.48
CA ASN A 66 -14.27 -0.87 -1.84
C ASN A 66 -14.24 -2.24 -2.54
N HIS A 67 -13.04 -2.78 -2.73
CA HIS A 67 -12.86 -4.12 -3.26
C HIS A 67 -11.91 -4.91 -2.37
N CYS A 68 -12.30 -6.15 -2.08
CA CYS A 68 -11.50 -7.07 -1.29
C CYS A 68 -10.68 -7.99 -2.18
N PHE A 69 -9.41 -8.17 -1.86
CA PHE A 69 -8.53 -9.15 -2.47
C PHE A 69 -8.19 -10.22 -1.43
N ASN A 70 -8.48 -11.47 -1.75
CA ASN A 70 -7.99 -12.62 -0.98
C ASN A 70 -6.52 -12.85 -1.29
N PHE A 71 -5.70 -12.93 -0.24
CA PHE A 71 -4.25 -12.91 -0.34
C PHE A 71 -3.72 -14.16 -1.08
N GLU A 72 -4.22 -15.34 -0.71
CA GLU A 72 -3.85 -16.61 -1.32
C GLU A 72 -4.33 -16.72 -2.77
N GLU A 73 -5.56 -16.29 -3.08
CA GLU A 73 -6.05 -16.27 -4.46
C GLU A 73 -5.21 -15.35 -5.35
N LEU A 74 -4.87 -14.17 -4.84
CA LEU A 74 -4.13 -13.16 -5.60
C LEU A 74 -2.68 -13.58 -5.87
N PHE A 75 -1.93 -13.97 -4.83
CA PHE A 75 -0.51 -14.32 -4.97
C PHE A 75 -0.27 -15.78 -5.35
N GLY A 76 -1.18 -16.70 -5.01
CA GLY A 76 -1.15 -18.09 -5.44
C GLY A 76 -1.70 -18.32 -6.85
N GLY A 77 -2.38 -17.33 -7.43
CA GLY A 77 -2.88 -17.36 -8.80
C GLY A 77 -1.80 -17.39 -9.88
N ASN A 78 -2.24 -17.40 -11.14
CA ASN A 78 -1.36 -17.46 -12.32
C ASN A 78 -1.08 -16.09 -12.98
N SER A 79 -1.70 -15.02 -12.45
CA SER A 79 -1.71 -13.70 -13.10
C SER A 79 -0.87 -12.72 -12.29
N SER A 80 0.08 -12.06 -12.94
CA SER A 80 0.88 -10.98 -12.33
C SER A 80 0.26 -9.60 -12.56
N THR A 81 -0.80 -9.50 -13.34
CA THR A 81 -1.59 -8.28 -13.55
C THR A 81 -3.05 -8.64 -13.69
N GLY A 82 -3.93 -7.66 -13.46
CA GLY A 82 -5.35 -7.86 -13.68
C GLY A 82 -6.17 -6.59 -13.57
N PHE A 83 -7.47 -6.76 -13.75
CA PHE A 83 -8.44 -5.67 -13.72
C PHE A 83 -9.72 -6.10 -13.01
N VAL A 84 -10.14 -5.30 -12.02
CA VAL A 84 -11.42 -5.45 -11.33
C VAL A 84 -12.41 -4.45 -11.91
N ASN A 85 -13.37 -4.91 -12.69
CA ASN A 85 -14.36 -4.06 -13.33
C ASN A 85 -15.41 -3.54 -12.32
N GLN A 86 -15.56 -2.23 -12.24
CA GLN A 86 -16.53 -1.54 -11.37
C GLN A 86 -17.53 -0.68 -12.17
N SER A 87 -17.62 -0.84 -13.49
CA SER A 87 -18.50 -0.04 -14.37
C SER A 87 -19.98 -0.10 -13.98
N ARG A 88 -20.43 -1.21 -13.36
CA ARG A 88 -21.81 -1.38 -12.86
C ARG A 88 -22.15 -0.48 -11.66
N ASN A 89 -21.15 0.14 -11.03
CA ASN A 89 -21.33 1.04 -9.89
C ASN A 89 -21.45 2.52 -10.32
N LEU A 90 -21.41 2.80 -11.62
CA LEU A 90 -21.65 4.15 -12.12
C LEU A 90 -23.11 4.55 -11.96
N ALA A 91 -23.32 5.81 -11.54
CA ALA A 91 -24.65 6.40 -11.55
C ALA A 91 -25.19 6.45 -12.99
N PRO A 92 -26.50 6.21 -13.21
CA PRO A 92 -27.11 6.34 -14.52
C PRO A 92 -26.82 7.70 -15.16
N GLY A 93 -26.35 7.70 -16.42
CA GLY A 93 -26.03 8.93 -17.16
C GLY A 93 -24.62 9.47 -16.91
N TYR A 94 -23.82 8.84 -16.05
CA TYR A 94 -22.40 9.18 -15.88
C TYR A 94 -21.55 8.38 -16.86
N SER A 95 -20.77 9.07 -17.70
CA SER A 95 -19.80 8.45 -18.61
C SER A 95 -18.40 8.86 -18.16
N VAL A 96 -17.53 7.88 -17.96
CA VAL A 96 -16.12 8.09 -17.64
C VAL A 96 -15.29 7.76 -18.88
N ASN A 97 -14.27 8.55 -19.16
CA ASN A 97 -13.32 8.22 -20.21
C ASN A 97 -12.33 7.20 -19.67
N GLY A 98 -12.33 5.99 -20.25
CA GLY A 98 -11.44 4.89 -19.87
C GLY A 98 -12.11 3.80 -19.03
N ASP A 99 -11.30 2.86 -18.57
CA ASP A 99 -11.76 1.72 -17.78
C ASP A 99 -12.13 2.14 -16.36
N VAL A 100 -13.27 1.61 -15.90
CA VAL A 100 -13.81 1.92 -14.58
C VAL A 100 -13.57 0.73 -13.66
N GLY A 101 -12.58 0.84 -12.78
CA GLY A 101 -12.18 -0.27 -11.93
C GLY A 101 -10.77 -0.15 -11.37
N ILE A 102 -10.22 -1.29 -10.96
CA ILE A 102 -8.89 -1.38 -10.35
C ILE A 102 -7.97 -2.19 -11.25
N HIS A 103 -7.04 -1.52 -11.93
CA HIS A 103 -5.88 -2.18 -12.51
C HIS A 103 -4.87 -2.47 -11.41
N TRP A 104 -4.37 -3.69 -11.37
CA TRP A 104 -3.37 -4.10 -10.38
C TRP A 104 -2.23 -4.87 -11.04
N ALA A 105 -1.07 -4.80 -10.40
CA ALA A 105 0.13 -5.55 -10.77
C ALA A 105 0.77 -6.15 -9.52
N LEU A 106 1.36 -7.32 -9.67
CA LEU A 106 2.08 -8.05 -8.64
C LEU A 106 3.57 -8.12 -8.97
N GLN A 107 4.41 -8.06 -7.95
CA GLN A 107 5.84 -8.33 -8.05
C GLN A 107 6.22 -9.49 -7.13
N ASN A 108 7.24 -10.24 -7.55
CA ASN A 108 7.78 -11.40 -6.85
C ASN A 108 6.75 -12.51 -6.57
N ARG A 109 5.64 -12.58 -7.32
CA ARG A 109 4.60 -13.61 -7.15
C ARG A 109 5.17 -15.04 -7.12
N ASP A 110 6.18 -15.33 -7.93
CA ASP A 110 6.80 -16.65 -8.00
C ASP A 110 7.56 -17.06 -6.73
N SER A 111 7.78 -16.13 -5.77
CA SER A 111 8.32 -16.42 -4.44
C SER A 111 7.23 -16.60 -3.37
N TYR A 112 5.95 -16.58 -3.75
CA TYR A 112 4.86 -16.83 -2.83
C TYR A 112 4.92 -18.26 -2.27
N ASP A 113 4.89 -18.37 -0.95
CA ASP A 113 4.83 -19.62 -0.22
C ASP A 113 3.52 -19.68 0.58
N SER A 114 2.59 -20.53 0.14
CA SER A 114 1.30 -20.75 0.82
C SER A 114 1.44 -21.12 2.30
N SER A 115 2.54 -21.77 2.70
CA SER A 115 2.79 -22.20 4.07
C SER A 115 3.41 -21.12 4.96
N ALA A 116 3.92 -20.04 4.37
CA ALA A 116 4.59 -18.98 5.11
C ALA A 116 3.61 -18.07 5.87
N ASN A 117 4.10 -17.49 6.96
CA ASN A 117 3.35 -16.53 7.76
C ASN A 117 3.61 -15.10 7.31
N TYR A 118 2.83 -14.62 6.35
CA TYR A 118 2.83 -13.22 5.94
C TYR A 118 2.01 -12.38 6.92
N SER A 119 2.67 -11.71 7.87
CA SER A 119 2.04 -10.96 8.96
C SER A 119 2.36 -9.46 8.93
N SER A 120 3.37 -9.08 8.15
CA SER A 120 3.93 -7.74 8.14
C SER A 120 3.76 -7.09 6.78
N ILE A 121 3.46 -5.79 6.79
CA ILE A 121 3.13 -5.02 5.60
C ILE A 121 3.84 -3.67 5.60
N LEU A 122 4.40 -3.30 4.44
CA LEU A 122 4.85 -1.94 4.15
C LEU A 122 3.86 -1.29 3.18
N TYR A 123 3.18 -0.27 3.66
CA TYR A 123 2.28 0.57 2.88
C TYR A 123 3.06 1.76 2.32
N ARG A 124 2.86 2.07 1.03
CA ARG A 124 3.43 3.27 0.43
C ARG A 124 2.46 3.89 -0.57
N GLN A 125 2.15 5.16 -0.36
CA GLN A 125 1.44 6.00 -1.31
C GLN A 125 2.13 7.35 -1.24
N HIS A 126 3.03 7.63 -2.19
CA HIS A 126 3.99 8.73 -2.09
C HIS A 126 4.08 9.49 -3.41
N VAL A 127 4.02 10.82 -3.34
CA VAL A 127 4.25 11.70 -4.50
C VAL A 127 5.61 12.35 -4.39
N VAL A 128 6.53 11.97 -5.28
CA VAL A 128 7.88 12.52 -5.31
C VAL A 128 7.82 14.00 -5.70
N ASN A 129 8.49 14.87 -4.94
CA ASN A 129 8.68 16.30 -5.25
C ASN A 129 7.39 17.08 -5.55
N SER A 130 6.27 16.73 -4.90
CA SER A 130 4.95 17.27 -5.27
C SER A 130 4.79 18.78 -5.08
N GLY A 131 5.65 19.40 -4.25
CA GLY A 131 5.63 20.84 -3.92
C GLY A 131 4.33 21.33 -3.26
N SER A 132 3.35 20.45 -3.07
CA SER A 132 1.98 20.78 -2.70
C SER A 132 1.66 20.24 -1.31
N GLU A 133 1.11 21.09 -0.46
CA GLU A 133 0.74 20.74 0.92
C GLU A 133 -0.20 19.54 1.01
N LYS A 134 -1.13 19.38 0.06
CA LYS A 134 -2.12 18.28 0.07
C LYS A 134 -1.52 16.88 -0.11
N TYR A 135 -0.31 16.79 -0.67
CA TYR A 135 0.38 15.52 -0.89
C TYR A 135 1.48 15.28 0.14
N LYS A 136 1.56 16.12 1.19
CA LYS A 136 2.55 15.92 2.24
C LYS A 136 2.24 14.66 3.04
N PRO A 137 3.27 13.98 3.56
CA PRO A 137 3.11 12.88 4.48
C PRO A 137 2.16 13.22 5.64
N GLY A 138 1.30 12.28 6.01
CA GLY A 138 0.28 12.48 7.04
C GLY A 138 -0.97 13.26 6.60
N GLN A 139 -1.07 13.68 5.34
CA GLN A 139 -2.33 14.11 4.72
C GLN A 139 -3.09 12.91 4.18
N PHE A 140 -4.39 13.05 3.94
CA PHE A 140 -5.22 11.99 3.36
C PHE A 140 -4.72 11.60 1.96
N GLY A 141 -4.41 10.32 1.78
CA GLY A 141 -4.09 9.73 0.48
C GLY A 141 -5.34 9.47 -0.36
N ASP A 142 -5.15 9.27 -1.66
CA ASP A 142 -6.27 9.01 -2.60
C ASP A 142 -6.94 7.65 -2.40
N ARG A 143 -6.29 6.77 -1.63
CA ARG A 143 -6.74 5.40 -1.35
C ARG A 143 -6.54 5.07 0.12
N ARG A 144 -7.46 4.28 0.66
CA ARG A 144 -7.28 3.61 1.96
C ARG A 144 -7.14 2.12 1.76
N VAL A 145 -6.44 1.51 2.70
CA VAL A 145 -6.19 0.07 2.74
C VAL A 145 -6.59 -0.44 4.10
N VAL A 146 -7.30 -1.56 4.14
CA VAL A 146 -7.58 -2.27 5.39
C VAL A 146 -7.19 -3.73 5.23
N ILE A 147 -6.44 -4.24 6.20
CA ILE A 147 -5.90 -5.60 6.22
C ILE A 147 -6.68 -6.44 7.22
N TYR A 148 -7.06 -7.64 6.81
CA TYR A 148 -7.97 -8.50 7.56
C TYR A 148 -7.34 -9.87 7.89
N PRO A 149 -7.76 -10.45 9.03
CA PRO A 149 -7.36 -11.78 9.47
C PRO A 149 -8.10 -12.91 8.74
N GLY A 150 -9.30 -12.66 8.21
CA GLY A 150 -10.08 -13.61 7.44
C GLY A 150 -10.14 -13.29 5.96
N GLU A 151 -10.53 -14.28 5.15
CA GLU A 151 -10.87 -14.07 3.74
C GLU A 151 -12.09 -13.14 3.59
N ASP A 152 -12.28 -12.63 2.38
CA ASP A 152 -13.38 -11.73 2.01
C ASP A 152 -13.51 -10.49 2.91
N CYS A 153 -12.38 -10.04 3.45
CA CYS A 153 -12.24 -8.87 4.30
C CYS A 153 -13.07 -8.99 5.59
N SER A 154 -13.01 -10.19 6.18
CA SER A 154 -13.66 -10.55 7.43
C SER A 154 -12.76 -10.32 8.64
N GLU A 155 -13.33 -9.82 9.73
CA GLU A 155 -12.69 -9.78 11.05
C GLU A 155 -12.64 -11.16 11.74
N LYS A 156 -13.33 -12.16 11.17
CA LYS A 156 -13.28 -13.52 11.67
C LYS A 156 -12.00 -14.19 11.16
N ASP A 157 -11.12 -14.51 12.09
CA ASP A 157 -9.90 -15.26 11.84
C ASP A 157 -10.23 -16.75 11.82
N ASP A 158 -10.02 -17.43 10.69
CA ASP A 158 -10.34 -18.86 10.56
C ASP A 158 -9.44 -19.76 11.40
N SER A 159 -8.29 -19.24 11.89
CA SER A 159 -7.46 -19.94 12.86
C SER A 159 -8.02 -19.90 14.29
N LYS A 160 -9.03 -19.06 14.55
CA LYS A 160 -9.66 -18.92 15.87
C LYS A 160 -11.04 -19.57 15.88
N GLU A 161 -11.27 -20.47 16.85
CA GLU A 161 -12.57 -21.12 17.03
C GLU A 161 -13.70 -20.13 17.36
N LYS A 162 -13.40 -19.05 18.08
CA LYS A 162 -14.36 -18.02 18.50
C LYS A 162 -13.71 -16.64 18.57
N GLY A 163 -14.51 -15.61 18.31
CA GLY A 163 -14.12 -14.21 18.45
C GLY A 163 -13.82 -13.53 17.12
N LEU A 164 -13.63 -12.22 17.19
CA LEU A 164 -13.18 -11.39 16.08
C LEU A 164 -11.74 -10.96 16.38
N SER A 165 -10.95 -10.80 15.34
CA SER A 165 -9.61 -10.20 15.37
C SER A 165 -9.71 -8.77 14.84
N PRO A 166 -8.89 -7.83 15.35
CA PRO A 166 -8.90 -6.46 14.83
C PRO A 166 -8.47 -6.44 13.36
N TRP A 167 -8.84 -5.39 12.65
CA TRP A 167 -8.27 -5.05 11.35
C TRP A 167 -7.30 -3.88 11.49
N TYR A 168 -6.36 -3.77 10.55
CA TYR A 168 -5.36 -2.70 10.52
C TYR A 168 -5.49 -1.87 9.26
N GLY A 169 -5.43 -0.54 9.39
CA GLY A 169 -5.72 0.39 8.29
C GLY A 169 -4.63 1.40 8.00
N PHE A 170 -4.49 1.75 6.72
CA PHE A 170 -3.66 2.84 6.21
C PHE A 170 -4.48 3.76 5.32
N GLY A 171 -4.11 5.04 5.24
CA GLY A 171 -4.83 5.99 4.40
C GLY A 171 -4.17 7.36 4.24
N CYS A 172 -2.93 7.51 4.66
CA CYS A 172 -2.19 8.76 4.48
C CYS A 172 -1.35 8.72 3.20
N TRP A 173 -1.01 9.89 2.66
CA TRP A 173 0.24 10.02 1.91
C TRP A 173 1.38 9.66 2.86
N SER A 174 2.28 8.79 2.41
CA SER A 174 3.41 8.30 3.19
C SER A 174 4.68 9.09 2.86
N GLU A 175 5.67 8.99 3.76
CA GLU A 175 7.06 9.34 3.46
C GLU A 175 7.61 8.45 2.33
N SER A 176 8.84 8.76 1.87
CA SER A 176 9.49 8.02 0.79
C SER A 176 9.70 6.55 1.11
N GLU A 177 9.94 6.20 2.37
CA GLU A 177 10.12 4.83 2.86
C GLU A 177 8.79 4.10 3.12
N GLY A 178 7.65 4.80 3.12
CA GLY A 178 6.36 4.20 3.48
C GLY A 178 6.13 4.09 4.99
N ASP A 179 5.00 3.50 5.34
CA ASP A 179 4.57 3.22 6.71
C ASP A 179 4.43 1.71 6.90
N CYS A 180 5.00 1.18 7.98
CA CYS A 180 5.02 -0.26 8.21
C CYS A 180 4.17 -0.66 9.42
N GLY A 181 3.72 -1.92 9.42
CA GLY A 181 3.10 -2.54 10.56
C GLY A 181 3.16 -4.06 10.51
N SER A 182 3.04 -4.67 11.69
CA SER A 182 3.03 -6.12 11.88
C SER A 182 1.80 -6.51 12.67
N MET A 183 1.06 -7.50 12.17
CA MET A 183 -0.19 -7.97 12.74
C MET A 183 0.01 -9.25 13.53
N PRO A 184 -0.83 -9.53 14.56
CA PRO A 184 -0.73 -10.74 15.36
C PRO A 184 -1.31 -11.99 14.66
N TYR A 185 -1.52 -11.93 13.35
CA TYR A 185 -2.14 -12.96 12.53
C TYR A 185 -1.55 -12.98 11.11
N LYS A 186 -1.71 -14.12 10.41
CA LYS A 186 -1.42 -14.23 8.98
C LYS A 186 -2.46 -13.43 8.20
N ILE A 187 -2.00 -12.60 7.26
CA ILE A 187 -2.86 -11.82 6.38
C ILE A 187 -3.64 -12.79 5.48
N ALA A 188 -4.96 -12.74 5.56
CA ALA A 188 -5.84 -13.55 4.71
C ALA A 188 -6.43 -12.72 3.56
N SER A 189 -6.74 -11.45 3.80
CA SER A 189 -7.24 -10.55 2.76
C SER A 189 -6.93 -9.08 3.06
N PHE A 190 -7.07 -8.25 2.05
CA PHE A 190 -7.02 -6.79 2.20
C PHE A 190 -8.02 -6.12 1.27
N ASN A 191 -8.59 -4.99 1.68
CA ASN A 191 -9.38 -4.16 0.79
C ASN A 191 -8.66 -2.89 0.38
N ILE A 192 -8.96 -2.43 -0.83
CA ILE A 192 -8.62 -1.10 -1.33
C ILE A 192 -9.90 -0.30 -1.42
N GLN A 193 -9.90 0.90 -0.86
CA GLN A 193 -11.05 1.79 -0.79
C GLN A 193 -10.70 3.15 -1.39
N PRO A 194 -11.69 3.91 -1.90
CA PRO A 194 -11.48 5.31 -2.20
C PRO A 194 -11.09 6.09 -0.92
N ALA A 195 -10.46 7.24 -1.11
CA ALA A 195 -10.32 8.24 -0.06
C ALA A 195 -11.69 8.56 0.58
N LEU A 196 -11.66 8.99 1.85
CA LEU A 196 -12.86 9.58 2.46
C LEU A 196 -13.18 10.89 1.75
N GLU A 197 -14.46 11.21 1.57
CA GLU A 197 -14.85 12.52 1.05
C GLU A 197 -14.43 13.63 2.03
N GLU A 198 -14.01 14.79 1.51
CA GLU A 198 -13.53 15.94 2.30
C GLU A 198 -14.46 16.33 3.48
N LYS A 199 -15.76 16.05 3.38
CA LYS A 199 -16.76 16.37 4.41
C LYS A 199 -16.68 15.48 5.65
N ASP A 200 -16.03 14.32 5.54
CA ASP A 200 -15.79 13.37 6.63
C ASP A 200 -14.43 13.60 7.33
N GLU A 201 -13.66 14.63 6.92
CA GLU A 201 -12.29 14.94 7.39
C GLU A 201 -12.20 15.54 8.81
N LYS A 202 -13.11 15.21 9.73
CA LYS A 202 -12.96 15.62 11.13
C LYS A 202 -11.86 14.85 11.89
N GLY A 203 -11.18 13.90 11.23
CA GLY A 203 -10.17 13.02 11.83
C GLY A 203 -8.81 13.10 11.16
N LYS A 204 -7.83 12.38 11.71
CA LYS A 204 -6.54 12.13 11.06
C LYS A 204 -6.66 10.93 10.12
N CYS A 205 -5.92 10.93 9.02
CA CYS A 205 -5.74 9.74 8.19
C CYS A 205 -5.10 8.60 9.00
N TRP A 206 -5.19 7.36 8.50
CA TRP A 206 -4.70 6.19 9.22
C TRP A 206 -3.23 5.90 8.89
N VAL A 207 -2.42 5.80 9.94
CA VAL A 207 -1.06 5.23 9.89
C VAL A 207 -1.08 4.00 10.78
N PHE A 208 -1.12 2.82 10.16
CA PHE A 208 -1.26 1.51 10.84
C PHE A 208 -2.28 1.52 12.00
N ALA A 209 -3.50 1.99 11.71
CA ALA A 209 -4.53 2.13 12.73
C ALA A 209 -5.21 0.78 13.02
N GLU A 210 -5.24 0.38 14.30
CA GLU A 210 -5.97 -0.80 14.76
C GLU A 210 -7.43 -0.47 15.08
N ARG A 211 -8.37 -1.19 14.47
CA ARG A 211 -9.83 -1.02 14.65
C ARG A 211 -10.56 -2.36 14.49
N GLY A 212 -11.88 -2.33 14.57
CA GLY A 212 -12.75 -3.51 14.43
C GLY A 212 -13.52 -3.83 15.70
N ALA A 213 -14.49 -4.74 15.58
CA ALA A 213 -15.33 -5.21 16.66
C ALA A 213 -14.54 -5.98 17.74
N ALA A 214 -13.34 -6.46 17.42
CA ALA A 214 -12.40 -7.03 18.39
C ALA A 214 -11.82 -5.98 19.37
N VAL A 215 -11.77 -4.71 19.00
CA VAL A 215 -11.20 -3.62 19.82
C VAL A 215 -12.16 -3.24 20.98
N HIS A 216 -13.37 -3.81 21.01
CA HIS A 216 -14.36 -3.57 22.05
C HIS A 216 -14.25 -4.50 23.27
N PHE A 217 -13.05 -4.86 23.78
CA PHE A 217 -12.93 -5.39 25.14
C PHE A 217 -11.57 -5.08 25.78
N HIS A 218 -11.37 -3.81 26.14
CA HIS A 218 -10.64 -3.42 27.36
C HIS A 218 -11.23 -2.09 27.86
N SER A 219 -12.43 -2.14 28.45
CA SER A 219 -12.80 -1.15 29.46
C SER A 219 -12.03 -1.47 30.75
N SER A 220 -10.70 -1.33 30.73
CA SER A 220 -9.91 -1.31 31.95
C SER A 220 -9.96 0.11 32.50
N SER A 221 -10.53 0.20 33.70
CA SER A 221 -10.52 1.37 34.57
C SER A 221 -9.15 2.07 34.50
N HIS A 222 -9.09 3.27 33.93
CA HIS A 222 -7.89 4.09 33.95
C HIS A 222 -7.55 4.42 35.41
N VAL A 223 -6.61 3.68 36.00
CA VAL A 223 -5.76 4.20 37.06
C VAL A 223 -4.90 5.27 36.40
N VAL A 224 -5.26 6.53 36.62
CA VAL A 224 -4.40 7.67 36.30
C VAL A 224 -3.21 7.59 37.26
N VAL A 225 -2.12 6.96 36.82
CA VAL A 225 -0.81 7.17 37.45
C VAL A 225 -0.30 8.53 36.99
N GLY A 226 -0.82 9.58 37.63
CA GLY A 226 -0.24 10.90 37.55
C GLY A 226 1.09 10.89 38.29
N ALA A 227 2.17 11.21 37.58
CA ALA A 227 3.46 11.49 38.18
C ALA A 227 3.33 12.70 39.11
N MET A 228 3.15 12.45 40.41
CA MET A 228 3.24 13.47 41.45
C MET A 228 4.73 13.76 41.68
N PHE A 229 5.20 14.91 41.23
CA PHE A 229 6.49 15.45 41.65
C PHE A 229 6.40 15.80 43.14
N SER A 230 7.03 14.97 43.97
CA SER A 230 7.20 15.19 45.40
C SER A 230 8.14 16.38 45.65
N VAL A 231 7.60 17.53 46.03
CA VAL A 231 8.35 18.55 46.77
C VAL A 231 7.91 18.48 48.22
N ALA A 232 8.67 17.74 49.03
CA ALA A 232 8.58 17.77 50.48
C ALA A 232 9.95 18.16 51.03
N LEU A 233 10.15 19.45 51.29
CA LEU A 233 11.16 19.90 52.25
C LEU A 233 10.42 20.30 53.52
N ALA A 234 10.72 19.54 54.57
CA ALA A 234 10.02 19.52 55.84
C ALA A 234 10.15 20.83 56.62
N MET A 235 9.08 21.13 57.34
CA MET A 235 8.93 22.23 58.28
C MET A 235 9.56 21.90 59.65
N TRP A 236 10.08 22.97 60.27
CA TRP A 236 10.19 23.26 61.72
C TRP A 236 11.51 22.97 62.44
N LEU A 237 12.20 24.07 62.75
CA LEU A 237 12.99 24.24 63.97
C LEU A 237 12.12 24.96 65.00
N ALA A 238 11.73 24.24 66.05
CA ALA A 238 11.33 24.80 67.33
C ALA A 238 12.08 24.02 68.42
N LEU A 239 13.31 24.47 68.68
CA LEU A 239 14.10 24.30 69.91
C LEU A 239 15.29 25.27 69.84
#